data_AF-A0A4S5JJV4-F1
#
_entry.id   AF-A0A4S5JJV4-F1
#
_cell.length_a   1.000
_cell.length_b   1.000
_cell.length_c   1.000
_cell.angle_alpha   90.00
_cell.angle_beta   90.00
_cell.angle_gamma   90.00
#
_symmetry.space_group_name_H-M   'P 1'
#
loop_
_entity.id
_entity.type
_entity.pdbx_description
1 polymer ?
#
loop_
_entity_poly.entity_id
_entity_poly.type
_entity_poly.pdbx_seq_one_letter_code
_entity_poly.pdbx_strand_id
1 'polypeptide(L)'
;MGKNILMKGLTQNNGTWAYVRSIPQQLRGHPTFKGKKNYRRQLISSAATEEQLFNAWKQAHADYEQYISSLKQLNLPIIERNELIKKAELYLRVNKLKAGMLADDESVMMDNTPMFRHAVTSMIEEAGVFEELFDHGSAESYHALANPYYSEQELPANLQIQKQAWKLLTEPAKKYQAQCLFSDCWTSYQSKKGLDLSKREDKRIKACFDKFITLSGDQVLTQEALNDALHKYVDVRELARENNILKGLTAKPSPSSITRELNTLLAIFRVGIKKNRLGITIERPDIKLDHQPTQRHTFTAEEQQLLIDRISDSSRNDYQPYKELMLLLMIQTGTHITELLRLERTKVKLDHEIPHIILDGGVLPRFCGHFKEA
;
A
#
# COMPACT_ATOMS: atom_id res chain seq x y z
N MET A 1 19.66 -46.49 -7.68
CA MET A 1 18.29 -45.95 -7.49
C MET A 1 18.39 -44.53 -6.95
N GLY A 2 18.44 -43.54 -7.83
CA GLY A 2 18.52 -42.13 -7.43
C GLY A 2 17.15 -41.62 -7.02
N LYS A 3 17.02 -41.12 -5.78
CA LYS A 3 15.83 -40.39 -5.34
C LYS A 3 15.64 -39.20 -6.29
N ASN A 4 14.61 -39.24 -7.12
CA ASN A 4 14.13 -38.06 -7.83
C ASN A 4 13.81 -36.99 -6.78
N ILE A 5 14.67 -35.98 -6.67
CA ILE A 5 14.40 -34.78 -5.88
C ILE A 5 13.30 -34.06 -6.64
N LEU A 6 12.04 -34.35 -6.29
CA LEU A 6 10.89 -33.56 -6.72
C LEU A 6 11.15 -32.11 -6.27
N MET A 7 11.60 -31.27 -7.20
CA MET A 7 11.87 -29.86 -6.95
C MET A 7 10.56 -29.21 -6.50
N LYS A 8 10.46 -28.97 -5.18
CA LYS A 8 9.21 -28.50 -4.58
C LYS A 8 8.78 -27.18 -5.19
N GLY A 9 7.52 -27.11 -5.59
CA GLY A 9 6.92 -25.88 -6.11
C GLY A 9 7.16 -25.62 -7.59
N LEU A 10 7.76 -26.53 -8.35
CA LEU A 10 7.85 -26.38 -9.80
C LEU A 10 6.49 -26.69 -10.45
N THR A 11 5.97 -25.77 -11.26
CA THR A 11 4.72 -25.94 -12.01
C THR A 11 4.92 -25.52 -13.46
N GLN A 12 4.34 -26.27 -14.39
CA GLN A 12 4.38 -25.93 -15.82
C GLN A 12 3.05 -25.27 -16.22
N ASN A 13 3.12 -24.17 -16.98
CA ASN A 13 1.93 -23.50 -17.49
C ASN A 13 2.25 -22.84 -18.84
N ASN A 14 1.47 -23.15 -19.88
CA ASN A 14 1.61 -22.61 -21.25
C ASN A 14 3.07 -22.53 -21.75
N GLY A 15 3.81 -23.63 -21.72
CA GLY A 15 5.18 -23.69 -22.26
C GLY A 15 6.24 -22.94 -21.43
N THR A 16 5.93 -22.54 -20.19
CA THR A 16 6.89 -21.93 -19.26
C THR A 16 6.87 -22.60 -17.90
N TRP A 17 8.04 -22.78 -17.30
CA TRP A 17 8.22 -23.25 -15.93
C TRP A 17 8.05 -22.09 -14.95
N ALA A 18 7.30 -22.33 -13.87
CA ALA A 18 7.07 -21.37 -12.80
C ALA A 18 7.33 -22.00 -11.44
N TYR A 19 8.01 -21.26 -10.58
CA TYR A 19 8.20 -21.56 -9.17
C TYR A 19 7.01 -21.05 -8.35
N VAL A 20 6.37 -21.93 -7.60
CA VAL A 20 5.17 -21.69 -6.79
C VAL A 20 5.38 -22.22 -5.38
N ARG A 21 5.25 -21.36 -4.36
CA ARG A 21 5.31 -21.75 -2.94
C ARG A 21 4.16 -21.17 -2.14
N SER A 22 3.75 -21.88 -1.10
CA SER A 22 2.78 -21.37 -0.13
C SER A 22 3.41 -20.29 0.75
N ILE A 23 2.70 -19.18 0.92
CA ILE A 23 3.10 -18.09 1.82
C ILE A 23 2.70 -18.47 3.26
N PRO A 24 3.60 -18.31 4.26
CA PRO A 24 3.29 -18.57 5.67
C PRO A 24 2.04 -17.82 6.13
N GLN A 25 1.20 -18.47 6.95
CA GLN A 25 -0.09 -17.90 7.37
C GLN A 25 0.05 -16.53 8.03
N GLN A 26 1.10 -16.37 8.86
CA GLN A 26 1.45 -15.13 9.56
C GLN A 26 1.73 -13.95 8.61
N LEU A 27 2.17 -14.22 7.38
CA LEU A 27 2.50 -13.19 6.39
C LEU A 27 1.41 -13.01 5.33
N ARG A 28 0.30 -13.78 5.36
CA ARG A 28 -0.76 -13.67 4.34
C ARG A 28 -1.47 -12.31 4.34
N GLY A 29 -1.53 -11.65 5.49
CA GLY A 29 -2.08 -10.30 5.64
C GLY A 29 -1.14 -9.18 5.16
N HIS A 30 0.12 -9.51 4.85
CA HIS A 30 1.12 -8.54 4.45
C HIS A 30 0.78 -7.91 3.08
N PRO A 31 0.90 -6.58 2.92
CA PRO A 31 0.54 -5.87 1.69
C PRO A 31 1.23 -6.43 0.44
N THR A 32 2.46 -6.91 0.56
CA THR A 32 3.23 -7.43 -0.58
C THR A 32 2.56 -8.62 -1.27
N PHE A 33 1.91 -9.48 -0.49
CA PHE A 33 1.29 -10.69 -1.04
C PHE A 33 -0.12 -10.47 -1.55
N LYS A 34 -0.74 -9.30 -1.30
CA LYS A 34 -2.08 -8.93 -1.80
C LYS A 34 -3.14 -9.99 -1.51
N GLY A 35 -3.07 -10.66 -0.35
CA GLY A 35 -3.96 -11.76 0.04
C GLY A 35 -3.79 -13.06 -0.74
N LYS A 36 -2.73 -13.19 -1.58
CA LYS A 36 -2.44 -14.42 -2.31
C LYS A 36 -1.93 -15.49 -1.34
N LYS A 37 -2.41 -16.72 -1.52
CA LYS A 37 -1.97 -17.89 -0.75
C LYS A 37 -0.59 -18.40 -1.20
N ASN A 38 -0.23 -18.13 -2.46
CA ASN A 38 0.99 -18.65 -3.08
C ASN A 38 1.83 -17.53 -3.71
N TYR A 39 3.14 -17.58 -3.46
CA TYR A 39 4.16 -16.84 -4.20
C TYR A 39 4.40 -17.54 -5.53
N ARG A 40 4.40 -16.80 -6.65
CA ARG A 40 4.64 -17.34 -8.00
C ARG A 40 5.67 -16.50 -8.73
N ARG A 41 6.73 -17.13 -9.25
CA ARG A 41 7.77 -16.52 -10.10
C ARG A 41 7.93 -17.35 -11.37
N GLN A 42 7.88 -16.70 -12.53
CA GLN A 42 8.19 -17.36 -13.80
C GLN A 42 9.71 -17.54 -13.91
N LEU A 43 10.14 -18.72 -14.36
CA LEU A 43 11.55 -19.10 -14.49
C LEU A 43 12.00 -18.99 -15.95
N ILE A 44 11.77 -20.04 -16.74
CA ILE A 44 12.30 -20.21 -18.09
C ILE A 44 11.26 -20.95 -18.97
N SER A 45 11.35 -20.77 -20.28
CA SER A 45 10.59 -21.56 -21.28
C SER A 45 10.85 -23.07 -21.14
N SER A 46 9.86 -23.89 -21.48
CA SER A 46 9.94 -25.36 -21.38
C SER A 46 10.91 -26.01 -22.37
N ALA A 47 11.51 -25.23 -23.29
CA ALA A 47 12.51 -25.70 -24.24
C ALA A 47 13.97 -25.61 -23.72
N ALA A 48 14.18 -25.13 -22.50
CA ALA A 48 15.52 -24.98 -21.92
C ALA A 48 16.04 -26.27 -21.28
N THR A 49 17.38 -26.43 -21.23
CA THR A 49 18.06 -27.61 -20.68
C THR A 49 17.79 -27.79 -19.18
N GLU A 50 17.77 -29.04 -18.71
CA GLU A 50 17.48 -29.38 -17.30
C GLU A 50 18.42 -28.68 -16.30
N GLU A 51 19.70 -28.48 -16.66
CA GLU A 51 20.68 -27.76 -15.83
C GLU A 51 20.34 -26.27 -15.67
N GLN A 52 19.85 -25.62 -16.73
CA GLN A 52 19.44 -24.22 -16.68
C GLN A 52 18.18 -24.05 -15.83
N LEU A 53 17.25 -25.00 -15.94
CA LEU A 53 16.06 -25.05 -15.11
C LEU A 53 16.41 -25.23 -13.62
N PHE A 54 17.36 -26.12 -13.30
CA PHE A 54 17.80 -26.35 -11.92
C PHE A 54 18.46 -25.10 -11.32
N ASN A 55 19.34 -24.43 -12.05
CA ASN A 55 20.00 -23.21 -11.58
C ASN A 55 19.01 -22.07 -11.37
N ALA A 56 18.06 -21.88 -12.29
CA ALA A 56 17.00 -20.89 -12.13
C ALA A 56 16.06 -21.21 -10.96
N TRP A 57 15.72 -22.49 -10.75
CA TRP A 57 14.95 -22.92 -9.58
C TRP A 57 15.72 -22.66 -8.29
N LYS A 58 17.03 -22.97 -8.24
CA LYS A 58 17.87 -22.78 -7.05
C LYS A 58 17.97 -21.30 -6.68
N GLN A 59 18.19 -20.41 -7.65
CA GLN A 59 18.17 -18.96 -7.43
C GLN A 59 16.79 -18.48 -6.95
N ALA A 60 15.72 -18.87 -7.64
CA ALA A 60 14.37 -18.46 -7.25
C ALA A 60 13.95 -18.99 -5.86
N HIS A 61 14.41 -20.19 -5.49
CA HIS A 61 14.17 -20.76 -4.17
C HIS A 61 14.97 -20.02 -3.09
N ALA A 62 16.26 -19.75 -3.32
CA ALA A 62 17.09 -18.98 -2.41
C ALA A 62 16.55 -17.56 -2.21
N ASP A 63 16.20 -16.88 -3.29
CA ASP A 63 15.58 -15.55 -3.26
C ASP A 63 14.26 -15.58 -2.46
N TYR A 64 13.44 -16.62 -2.62
CA TYR A 64 12.21 -16.77 -1.86
C TYR A 64 12.45 -16.98 -0.36
N GLU A 65 13.37 -17.89 0.01
CA GLU A 65 13.68 -18.16 1.41
C GLU A 65 14.29 -16.94 2.09
N GLN A 66 15.21 -16.26 1.42
CA GLN A 66 15.80 -15.01 1.91
C GLN A 66 14.75 -13.90 2.02
N TYR A 67 13.85 -13.79 1.04
CA TYR A 67 12.77 -12.81 1.08
C TYR A 67 11.82 -13.05 2.26
N ILE A 68 11.39 -14.30 2.47
CA ILE A 68 10.52 -14.66 3.59
C ILE A 68 11.24 -14.51 4.93
N SER A 69 12.51 -14.90 5.03
CA SER A 69 13.28 -14.76 6.27
C SER A 69 13.48 -13.29 6.65
N SER A 70 13.80 -12.42 5.69
CA SER A 70 13.91 -10.97 5.93
C SER A 70 12.57 -10.37 6.34
N LEU A 71 11.46 -10.74 5.67
CA LEU A 71 10.12 -10.28 6.07
C LEU A 71 9.74 -10.74 7.47
N LYS A 72 10.08 -11.97 7.83
CA LYS A 72 9.84 -12.52 9.17
C LYS A 72 10.64 -11.76 10.22
N GLN A 73 11.95 -11.59 10.02
CA GLN A 73 12.82 -10.93 10.98
C GLN A 73 12.44 -9.46 11.21
N LEU A 74 12.07 -8.74 10.16
CA LEU A 74 11.73 -7.33 10.27
C LEU A 74 10.32 -7.10 10.84
N ASN A 75 9.33 -7.90 10.43
CA ASN A 75 7.92 -7.53 10.65
C ASN A 75 7.21 -8.37 11.73
N LEU A 76 7.57 -9.64 11.94
CA LEU A 76 6.93 -10.47 12.98
C LEU A 76 7.06 -9.87 14.39
N PRO A 77 8.25 -9.49 14.89
CA PRO A 77 8.36 -8.99 16.26
C PRO A 77 7.56 -7.69 16.46
N ILE A 78 7.41 -6.90 15.39
CA ILE A 78 6.66 -5.64 15.39
C ILE A 78 5.16 -5.90 15.39
N ILE A 79 4.69 -6.83 14.56
CA ILE A 79 3.28 -7.25 14.51
C ILE A 79 2.88 -7.85 15.85
N GLU A 80 3.65 -8.79 16.40
CA GLU A 80 3.39 -9.44 17.69
C GLU A 80 3.37 -8.41 18.82
N ARG A 81 4.36 -7.51 18.87
CA ARG A 81 4.38 -6.40 19.85
C ARG A 81 3.14 -5.51 19.72
N ASN A 82 2.75 -5.13 18.50
CA ASN A 82 1.59 -4.28 18.25
C ASN A 82 0.27 -4.98 18.62
N GLU A 83 0.14 -6.27 18.34
CA GLU A 83 -1.02 -7.06 18.78
C GLU A 83 -1.10 -7.13 20.30
N LEU A 84 0.04 -7.32 20.97
CA LEU A 84 0.13 -7.36 22.42
C LEU A 84 -0.24 -5.99 23.03
N ILE A 85 0.24 -4.88 22.45
CA ILE A 85 -0.16 -3.52 22.86
C ILE A 85 -1.67 -3.33 22.69
N LYS A 86 -2.27 -3.73 21.56
CA LYS A 86 -3.72 -3.62 21.34
C LYS A 86 -4.53 -4.43 22.35
N LYS A 87 -4.10 -5.66 22.65
CA LYS A 87 -4.74 -6.51 23.68
C LYS A 87 -4.63 -5.87 25.06
N ALA A 88 -3.47 -5.30 25.39
CA ALA A 88 -3.25 -4.60 26.64
C ALA A 88 -4.09 -3.31 26.77
N GLU A 89 -4.24 -2.52 25.70
CA GLU A 89 -5.16 -1.37 25.68
C GLU A 89 -6.62 -1.77 25.86
N LEU A 90 -7.05 -2.88 25.24
CA LEU A 90 -8.39 -3.43 25.43
C LEU A 90 -8.60 -3.89 26.88
N TYR A 91 -7.59 -4.55 27.46
CA TYR A 91 -7.60 -4.98 28.86
C TYR A 91 -7.80 -3.79 29.82
N LEU A 92 -7.02 -2.71 29.64
CA LEU A 92 -7.18 -1.48 30.41
C LEU A 92 -8.58 -0.88 30.22
N ARG A 93 -9.09 -0.83 28.98
CA ARG A 93 -10.40 -0.24 28.68
C ARG A 93 -11.56 -1.00 29.34
N VAL A 94 -11.52 -2.33 29.33
CA VAL A 94 -12.52 -3.19 30.00
C VAL A 94 -12.55 -2.87 31.50
N ASN A 95 -11.38 -2.63 32.09
CA ASN A 95 -11.21 -2.30 33.50
C ASN A 95 -11.32 -0.79 33.80
N LYS A 96 -11.83 0.02 32.84
CA LYS A 96 -12.03 1.48 32.95
C LYS A 96 -10.74 2.29 33.21
N LEU A 97 -9.58 1.73 32.90
CA LEU A 97 -8.27 2.38 32.98
C LEU A 97 -7.85 2.92 31.59
N LYS A 98 -6.99 3.95 31.58
CA LYS A 98 -6.40 4.53 30.36
C LYS A 98 -4.88 4.46 30.44
N ALA A 99 -4.23 4.31 29.28
CA ALA A 99 -2.78 4.36 29.19
C ALA A 99 -2.24 5.71 29.70
N GLY A 100 -1.13 5.67 30.44
CA GLY A 100 -0.48 6.83 31.04
C GLY A 100 -1.21 7.44 32.24
N MET A 101 -2.26 6.82 32.80
CA MET A 101 -2.95 7.34 34.00
C MET A 101 -2.06 7.44 35.23
N LEU A 102 -1.05 6.57 35.35
CA LEU A 102 -0.08 6.58 36.45
C LEU A 102 1.28 7.16 36.02
N ALA A 103 1.41 7.69 34.80
CA ALA A 103 2.67 8.22 34.29
C ALA A 103 3.01 9.61 34.83
N ASP A 104 4.28 9.83 35.09
CA ASP A 104 4.83 11.15 35.43
C ASP A 104 5.03 11.95 34.13
N ASP A 105 3.99 12.64 33.67
CA ASP A 105 4.08 13.55 32.53
C ASP A 105 4.27 14.99 33.04
N GLU A 106 5.51 15.51 32.96
CA GLU A 106 5.87 16.88 33.38
C GLU A 106 5.08 17.97 32.66
N SER A 107 4.39 17.63 31.55
CA SER A 107 3.63 18.58 30.73
C SER A 107 2.18 18.81 31.19
N VAL A 108 1.67 18.02 32.15
CA VAL A 108 0.32 18.20 32.74
C VAL A 108 0.45 18.89 34.10
N MET A 109 0.94 20.12 34.07
CA MET A 109 0.91 21.03 35.21
C MET A 109 -0.54 21.51 35.40
N MET A 110 -1.36 20.77 36.15
CA MET A 110 -2.33 21.33 37.12
C MET A 110 -3.24 20.29 37.83
N ASP A 111 -3.40 19.05 37.33
CA ASP A 111 -4.41 18.11 37.89
C ASP A 111 -3.90 16.73 38.39
N ASN A 112 -2.61 16.40 38.26
CA ASN A 112 -2.05 15.15 38.79
C ASN A 112 -1.83 15.23 40.31
N THR A 113 -2.94 15.26 41.06
CA THR A 113 -2.91 15.23 42.52
C THR A 113 -2.41 13.84 42.96
N PRO A 114 -1.49 13.71 43.93
CA PRO A 114 -1.13 12.41 44.52
C PRO A 114 -2.37 11.62 45.00
N MET A 115 -3.45 12.32 45.35
CA MET A 115 -4.76 11.77 45.66
C MET A 115 -5.44 11.06 44.47
N PHE A 116 -5.30 11.55 43.24
CA PHE A 116 -5.81 10.88 42.04
C PHE A 116 -5.04 9.58 41.77
N ARG A 117 -3.72 9.60 41.90
CA ARG A 117 -2.90 8.38 41.78
C ARG A 117 -3.27 7.37 42.85
N HIS A 118 -3.42 7.80 44.10
CA HIS A 118 -3.85 6.93 45.18
C HIS A 118 -5.23 6.33 44.91
N ALA A 119 -6.21 7.12 44.47
CA ALA A 119 -7.54 6.62 44.11
C ALA A 119 -7.50 5.59 42.98
N VAL A 120 -6.69 5.84 41.94
CA VAL A 120 -6.51 4.88 40.83
C VAL A 120 -5.83 3.60 41.31
N THR A 121 -4.80 3.69 42.16
CA THR A 121 -4.12 2.53 42.74
C THR A 121 -5.07 1.71 43.63
N SER A 122 -5.85 2.35 44.50
CA SER A 122 -6.85 1.66 45.33
C SER A 122 -7.93 0.98 44.48
N MET A 123 -8.41 1.62 43.41
CA MET A 123 -9.35 0.99 42.47
C MET A 123 -8.75 -0.25 41.78
N ILE A 124 -7.44 -0.24 41.49
CA ILE A 124 -6.74 -1.38 40.88
C ILE A 124 -6.63 -2.54 41.86
N GLU A 125 -6.30 -2.25 43.12
CA GLU A 125 -6.19 -3.22 44.21
C GLU A 125 -7.56 -3.86 44.51
N GLU A 126 -8.61 -3.06 44.65
CA GLU A 126 -9.97 -3.54 44.93
C GLU A 126 -10.55 -4.40 43.79
N ALA A 127 -10.22 -4.05 42.55
CA ALA A 127 -10.72 -4.76 41.37
C ALA A 127 -9.88 -6.00 40.99
N GLY A 128 -8.75 -6.26 41.68
CA GLY A 128 -7.88 -7.41 41.41
C GLY A 128 -7.30 -7.42 39.98
N VAL A 129 -7.20 -6.26 39.34
CA VAL A 129 -6.92 -6.16 37.88
C VAL A 129 -5.52 -6.66 37.50
N PHE A 130 -4.56 -6.68 38.42
CA PHE A 130 -3.21 -7.18 38.16
C PHE A 130 -2.77 -8.23 39.18
N GLU A 131 -3.72 -8.82 39.93
CA GLU A 131 -3.44 -9.77 41.01
C GLU A 131 -2.65 -10.97 40.51
N GLU A 132 -3.07 -11.60 39.40
CA GLU A 132 -2.36 -12.74 38.79
C GLU A 132 -0.90 -12.38 38.37
N LEU A 133 -0.68 -11.14 37.90
CA LEU A 133 0.65 -10.66 37.53
C LEU A 133 1.53 -10.44 38.76
N PHE A 134 0.98 -9.86 39.82
CA PHE A 134 1.70 -9.61 41.06
C PHE A 134 2.01 -10.91 41.80
N ASP A 135 1.07 -11.84 41.86
CA ASP A 135 1.25 -13.17 42.43
C ASP A 135 2.36 -13.95 41.71
N HIS A 136 2.37 -13.91 40.37
CA HIS A 136 3.42 -14.53 39.58
C HIS A 136 4.79 -13.88 39.82
N GLY A 137 4.85 -12.55 39.91
CA GLY A 137 6.09 -11.83 40.20
C GLY A 137 6.66 -12.16 41.59
N SER A 138 5.78 -12.28 42.59
CA SER A 138 6.15 -12.71 43.93
C SER A 138 6.65 -14.16 43.95
N ALA A 139 5.95 -15.08 43.28
CA ALA A 139 6.36 -16.48 43.16
C ALA A 139 7.72 -16.63 42.45
N GLU A 140 7.94 -15.87 41.38
CA GLU A 140 9.20 -15.85 40.62
C GLU A 140 10.36 -15.33 41.47
N SER A 141 10.14 -14.28 42.27
CA SER A 141 11.12 -13.78 43.24
C SER A 141 11.51 -14.83 44.30
N TYR A 142 10.53 -15.56 44.85
CA TYR A 142 10.80 -16.66 45.78
C TYR A 142 11.55 -17.83 45.12
N HIS A 143 11.21 -18.18 43.87
CA HIS A 143 11.90 -19.24 43.12
C HIS A 143 13.36 -18.87 42.76
N ALA A 144 13.62 -17.61 42.41
CA ALA A 144 14.97 -17.11 42.14
C ALA A 144 15.86 -17.11 43.39
N LEU A 145 15.30 -16.82 44.57
CA LEU A 145 16.01 -16.93 45.85
C LEU A 145 16.30 -18.39 46.24
N ALA A 146 15.40 -19.31 45.90
CA ALA A 146 15.54 -20.74 46.19
C ALA A 146 16.47 -21.48 45.21
N ASN A 147 16.63 -20.98 43.98
CA ASN A 147 17.48 -21.60 42.96
C ASN A 147 18.24 -20.57 42.11
N PRO A 148 19.58 -20.42 42.30
CA PRO A 148 20.42 -19.48 41.56
C PRO A 148 20.51 -19.72 40.04
N TYR A 149 20.04 -20.88 39.55
CA TYR A 149 20.05 -21.25 38.13
C TYR A 149 18.67 -21.15 37.47
N TYR A 150 17.69 -20.54 38.12
CA TYR A 150 16.36 -20.36 37.54
C TYR A 150 16.44 -19.41 36.32
N SER A 151 16.22 -19.95 35.12
CA SER A 151 16.07 -19.14 33.91
C SER A 151 14.67 -18.54 33.88
N GLU A 152 14.55 -17.24 33.57
CA GLU A 152 13.26 -16.58 33.31
C GLU A 152 12.43 -17.43 32.35
N GLN A 153 11.38 -18.09 32.86
CA GLN A 153 10.44 -18.81 32.00
C GLN A 153 9.63 -17.79 31.21
N GLU A 154 9.39 -18.04 29.93
CA GLU A 154 8.53 -17.17 29.13
C GLU A 154 7.16 -17.05 29.80
N LEU A 155 6.77 -15.81 30.13
CA LEU A 155 5.50 -15.57 30.83
C LEU A 155 4.33 -16.18 30.02
N PRO A 156 3.35 -16.81 30.69
CA PRO A 156 2.08 -17.18 30.07
C PRO A 156 1.43 -16.03 29.30
N ALA A 157 0.74 -16.34 28.19
CA ALA A 157 0.21 -15.33 27.25
C ALA A 157 -0.74 -14.30 27.91
N ASN A 158 -1.53 -14.71 28.90
CA ASN A 158 -2.38 -13.82 29.70
C ASN A 158 -1.54 -12.86 30.57
N LEU A 159 -0.49 -13.35 31.22
CA LEU A 159 0.41 -12.55 32.05
C LEU A 159 1.27 -11.60 31.21
N GLN A 160 1.62 -11.97 29.97
CA GLN A 160 2.27 -11.04 29.03
C GLN A 160 1.38 -9.83 28.72
N ILE A 161 0.07 -10.04 28.54
CA ILE A 161 -0.90 -8.95 28.30
C ILE A 161 -0.99 -8.05 29.54
N GLN A 162 -1.12 -8.63 30.74
CA GLN A 162 -1.16 -7.87 32.00
C GLN A 162 0.13 -7.09 32.24
N LYS A 163 1.30 -7.70 32.02
CA LYS A 163 2.62 -7.06 32.15
C LYS A 163 2.76 -5.86 31.20
N GLN A 164 2.28 -5.98 29.97
CA GLN A 164 2.29 -4.86 29.03
C GLN A 164 1.23 -3.80 29.36
N ALA A 165 0.06 -4.20 29.87
CA ALA A 165 -0.97 -3.27 30.32
C ALA A 165 -0.48 -2.44 31.51
N TRP A 166 0.24 -3.05 32.45
CA TRP A 166 0.89 -2.35 33.56
C TRP A 166 1.92 -1.33 33.08
N LYS A 167 2.76 -1.69 32.10
CA LYS A 167 3.71 -0.76 31.46
C LYS A 167 3.00 0.40 30.76
N LEU A 168 1.92 0.12 30.03
CA LEU A 168 1.10 1.16 29.38
C LEU A 168 0.44 2.10 30.38
N LEU A 169 0.11 1.62 31.58
CA LEU A 169 -0.54 2.41 32.62
C LEU A 169 0.44 3.36 33.33
N THR A 170 1.66 2.87 33.61
CA THR A 170 2.68 3.53 34.42
C THR A 170 3.65 4.42 33.63
N GLU A 171 3.86 4.14 32.34
CA GLU A 171 4.75 4.94 31.49
C GLU A 171 3.98 5.93 30.60
N PRO A 172 4.60 7.04 30.16
CA PRO A 172 3.92 8.04 29.35
C PRO A 172 3.40 7.43 28.04
N ALA A 173 2.15 7.75 27.70
CA ALA A 173 1.42 7.13 26.59
C ALA A 173 2.13 7.21 25.22
N LYS A 174 3.01 8.20 25.03
CA LYS A 174 3.81 8.37 23.80
C LYS A 174 4.86 7.26 23.60
N LYS A 175 5.35 6.63 24.67
CA LYS A 175 6.47 5.68 24.61
C LYS A 175 6.07 4.29 24.08
N TYR A 176 4.80 3.92 24.22
CA TYR A 176 4.28 2.60 23.83
C TYR A 176 3.19 2.65 22.77
N GLN A 177 3.12 3.74 22.00
CA GLN A 177 2.21 3.81 20.88
C GLN A 177 2.55 2.69 19.88
N ALA A 178 1.52 1.96 19.44
CA ALA A 178 1.69 0.92 18.44
C ALA A 178 2.41 1.49 17.20
N GLN A 179 3.46 0.81 16.77
CA GLN A 179 4.25 1.23 15.63
C GLN A 179 3.40 1.10 14.38
N CYS A 180 3.23 2.19 13.64
CA CYS A 180 2.53 2.17 12.37
C CYS A 180 3.44 1.59 11.30
N LEU A 181 3.00 0.60 10.55
CA LEU A 181 3.71 0.12 9.35
C LEU A 181 3.32 0.95 8.12
N PHE A 182 4.06 0.82 7.02
CA PHE A 182 3.67 1.43 5.75
C PHE A 182 2.31 0.87 5.27
N SER A 183 2.07 -0.43 5.43
CA SER A 183 0.78 -1.08 5.14
C SER A 183 -0.41 -0.45 5.86
N ASP A 184 -0.24 -0.05 7.13
CA ASP A 184 -1.28 0.58 7.93
C ASP A 184 -1.67 1.96 7.38
N CYS A 185 -0.74 2.64 6.68
CA CYS A 185 -1.04 3.89 5.98
C CYS A 185 -1.99 3.65 4.82
N TRP A 186 -1.82 2.56 4.08
CA TRP A 186 -2.72 2.19 2.99
C TRP A 186 -4.13 1.91 3.49
N THR A 187 -4.28 1.09 4.53
CA THR A 187 -5.61 0.74 5.08
C THR A 187 -6.32 2.00 5.58
N SER A 188 -5.58 2.91 6.21
CA SER A 188 -6.08 4.19 6.68
C SER A 188 -6.49 5.12 5.53
N TYR A 189 -5.70 5.17 4.46
CA TYR A 189 -6.01 5.97 3.27
C TYR A 189 -7.24 5.42 2.53
N GLN A 190 -7.30 4.10 2.34
CA GLN A 190 -8.42 3.42 1.70
C GLN A 190 -9.73 3.66 2.43
N SER A 191 -9.74 3.50 3.75
CA SER A 191 -10.92 3.77 4.58
C SER A 191 -11.34 5.24 4.52
N LYS A 192 -10.40 6.18 4.64
CA LYS A 192 -10.70 7.61 4.64
C LYS A 192 -11.24 8.12 3.31
N LYS A 193 -10.72 7.61 2.19
CA LYS A 193 -11.15 8.02 0.84
C LYS A 193 -12.31 7.20 0.28
N GLY A 194 -12.74 6.15 0.98
CA GLY A 194 -13.80 5.25 0.52
C GLY A 194 -13.44 4.58 -0.81
N LEU A 195 -12.16 4.20 -0.98
CA LEU A 195 -11.70 3.61 -2.24
C LEU A 195 -12.28 2.21 -2.44
N ASP A 196 -12.76 1.97 -3.64
CA ASP A 196 -13.32 0.69 -4.06
C ASP A 196 -12.40 0.05 -5.11
N LEU A 197 -11.74 -1.03 -4.70
CA LEU A 197 -10.82 -1.79 -5.55
C LEU A 197 -11.52 -2.53 -6.70
N SER A 198 -12.83 -2.38 -6.90
CA SER A 198 -13.50 -2.72 -8.16
C SER A 198 -13.14 -1.73 -9.28
N LYS A 199 -12.93 -0.45 -8.94
CA LYS A 199 -12.73 0.65 -9.90
C LYS A 199 -11.31 0.69 -10.44
N ARG A 200 -11.19 1.00 -11.74
CA ARG A 200 -9.90 1.08 -12.43
C ARG A 200 -8.96 2.13 -11.83
N GLU A 201 -9.51 3.27 -11.41
CA GLU A 201 -8.72 4.37 -10.82
C GLU A 201 -8.14 3.99 -9.47
N ASP A 202 -8.97 3.43 -8.58
CA ASP A 202 -8.56 2.99 -7.24
C ASP A 202 -7.55 1.83 -7.33
N LYS A 203 -7.73 0.92 -8.29
CA LYS A 203 -6.74 -0.12 -8.63
C LYS A 203 -5.39 0.49 -9.04
N ARG A 204 -5.36 1.61 -9.76
CA ARG A 204 -4.11 2.28 -10.15
C ARG A 204 -3.39 2.88 -8.94
N ILE A 205 -4.13 3.49 -8.01
CA ILE A 205 -3.58 4.01 -6.75
C ILE A 205 -2.96 2.87 -5.94
N LYS A 206 -3.70 1.76 -5.76
CA LYS A 206 -3.18 0.58 -5.06
C LYS A 206 -1.96 -0.01 -5.76
N ALA A 207 -1.99 -0.14 -7.09
CA ALA A 207 -0.84 -0.62 -7.84
C ALA A 207 0.41 0.27 -7.68
N CYS A 208 0.24 1.59 -7.58
CA CYS A 208 1.33 2.51 -7.28
C CYS A 208 1.91 2.24 -5.89
N PHE A 209 1.06 2.12 -4.87
CA PHE A 209 1.48 1.81 -3.51
C PHE A 209 2.16 0.43 -3.39
N ASP A 210 1.62 -0.59 -4.08
CA ASP A 210 2.20 -1.93 -4.06
C ASP A 210 3.60 -1.96 -4.71
N LYS A 211 3.83 -1.18 -5.77
CA LYS A 211 5.17 -1.03 -6.36
C LYS A 211 6.13 -0.44 -5.35
N PHE A 212 5.72 0.59 -4.63
CA PHE A 212 6.52 1.20 -3.58
C PHE A 212 6.90 0.16 -2.51
N ILE A 213 5.92 -0.54 -1.93
CA ILE A 213 6.15 -1.58 -0.92
C ILE A 213 7.06 -2.71 -1.43
N THR A 214 6.95 -3.06 -2.71
CA THR A 214 7.83 -4.09 -3.31
C THR A 214 9.29 -3.65 -3.32
N LEU A 215 9.57 -2.35 -3.43
CA LEU A 215 10.91 -1.78 -3.51
C LEU A 215 11.50 -1.42 -2.13
N SER A 216 10.69 -0.84 -1.25
CA SER A 216 11.09 -0.40 0.09
C SER A 216 10.98 -1.51 1.14
N GLY A 217 10.11 -2.49 0.91
CA GLY A 217 9.60 -3.35 1.98
C GLY A 217 8.52 -2.64 2.79
N ASP A 218 7.80 -3.41 3.61
CA ASP A 218 6.89 -2.86 4.62
C ASP A 218 7.72 -2.63 5.89
N GLN A 219 7.97 -1.36 6.21
CA GLN A 219 8.81 -0.95 7.33
C GLN A 219 7.97 -0.17 8.34
N VAL A 220 8.55 0.04 9.53
CA VAL A 220 7.97 0.98 10.50
C VAL A 220 8.01 2.39 9.94
N LEU A 221 6.91 3.10 10.12
CA LEU A 221 6.76 4.49 9.76
C LEU A 221 7.55 5.36 10.73
N THR A 222 8.85 5.50 10.47
CA THR A 222 9.73 6.51 11.04
C THR A 222 10.07 7.57 9.98
N GLN A 223 10.59 8.72 10.42
CA GLN A 223 10.97 9.79 9.49
C GLN A 223 12.10 9.32 8.54
N GLU A 224 13.15 8.73 9.10
CA GLU A 224 14.30 8.21 8.35
C GLU A 224 13.87 7.13 7.35
N ALA A 225 13.16 6.09 7.82
CA ALA A 225 12.71 5.00 6.97
C ALA A 225 11.81 5.46 5.82
N LEU A 226 10.93 6.44 6.08
CA LEU A 226 10.05 6.99 5.05
C LEU A 226 10.82 7.80 4.00
N ASN A 227 11.69 8.71 4.44
CA ASN A 227 12.45 9.56 3.53
C ASN A 227 13.39 8.70 2.67
N ASP A 228 14.14 7.78 3.27
CA ASP A 228 15.03 6.87 2.55
C ASP A 228 14.27 6.01 1.53
N ALA A 229 13.09 5.49 1.91
CA ALA A 229 12.25 4.71 1.01
C ALA A 229 11.72 5.53 -0.16
N LEU A 230 11.38 6.81 0.06
CA LEU A 230 10.92 7.73 -1.01
C LEU A 230 12.07 8.09 -1.96
N HIS A 231 13.27 8.38 -1.44
CA HIS A 231 14.46 8.63 -2.27
C HIS A 231 14.81 7.40 -3.10
N LYS A 232 14.92 6.23 -2.46
CA LYS A 232 15.16 4.95 -3.17
C LYS A 232 14.13 4.66 -4.24
N TYR A 233 12.84 4.97 -3.97
CA TYR A 233 11.80 4.83 -4.98
C TYR A 233 12.08 5.72 -6.19
N VAL A 234 12.39 7.00 -6.00
CA VAL A 234 12.71 7.91 -7.09
C VAL A 234 13.95 7.46 -7.85
N ASP A 235 15.04 7.11 -7.17
CA ASP A 235 16.29 6.64 -7.79
C ASP A 235 16.06 5.44 -8.70
N VAL A 236 15.29 4.44 -8.25
CA VAL A 236 14.97 3.26 -9.07
C VAL A 236 14.15 3.64 -10.30
N ARG A 237 13.24 4.60 -10.18
CA ARG A 237 12.42 5.07 -11.32
C ARG A 237 13.26 5.89 -12.30
N GLU A 238 14.20 6.68 -11.82
CA GLU A 238 15.16 7.42 -12.65
C GLU A 238 16.14 6.50 -13.36
N LEU A 239 16.72 5.52 -12.66
CA LEU A 239 17.57 4.50 -13.26
C LEU A 239 16.82 3.71 -14.34
N ALA A 240 15.54 3.39 -14.13
CA ALA A 240 14.73 2.73 -15.15
C ALA A 240 14.54 3.62 -16.39
N ARG A 241 14.41 4.94 -16.22
CA ARG A 241 14.35 5.91 -17.31
C ARG A 241 15.70 5.98 -18.05
N GLU A 242 16.80 6.14 -17.33
CA GLU A 242 18.17 6.21 -17.88
C GLU A 242 18.50 4.94 -18.68
N ASN A 243 18.18 3.76 -18.13
CA ASN A 243 18.35 2.48 -18.83
C ASN A 243 17.52 2.36 -20.11
N ASN A 244 16.32 2.94 -20.15
CA ASN A 244 15.52 2.96 -21.38
C ASN A 244 16.12 3.87 -22.44
N ILE A 245 16.66 5.03 -22.03
CA ILE A 245 17.38 5.94 -22.93
C ILE A 245 18.60 5.26 -23.53
N LEU A 246 19.42 4.59 -22.70
CA LEU A 246 20.60 3.84 -23.16
C LEU A 246 20.25 2.72 -24.16
N LYS A 247 19.07 2.13 -24.04
CA LYS A 247 18.56 1.09 -24.95
C LYS A 247 17.88 1.66 -26.21
N GLY A 248 17.87 2.98 -26.41
CA GLY A 248 17.18 3.64 -27.51
C GLY A 248 15.65 3.55 -27.43
N LEU A 249 15.10 3.20 -26.26
CA LEU A 249 13.66 3.13 -26.00
C LEU A 249 13.15 4.48 -25.49
N THR A 250 11.83 4.68 -25.56
CA THR A 250 11.20 5.90 -25.00
C THR A 250 11.55 6.07 -23.52
N ALA A 251 11.99 7.26 -23.13
CA ALA A 251 12.37 7.63 -21.76
C ALA A 251 11.17 7.54 -20.79
N LYS A 252 10.85 6.33 -20.35
CA LYS A 252 9.75 6.03 -19.43
C LYS A 252 10.29 5.40 -18.15
N PRO A 253 9.74 5.77 -16.97
CA PRO A 253 8.69 6.77 -16.75
C PRO A 253 9.18 8.21 -16.96
N SER A 254 8.29 9.11 -17.40
CA SER A 254 8.59 10.56 -17.51
C SER A 254 8.69 11.21 -16.11
N PRO A 255 9.38 12.36 -15.97
CA PRO A 255 9.43 13.11 -14.71
C PRO A 255 8.04 13.42 -14.15
N SER A 256 7.10 13.79 -15.03
CA SER A 256 5.70 14.04 -14.66
C SER A 256 4.98 12.80 -14.14
N SER A 257 5.31 11.62 -14.68
CA SER A 257 4.77 10.34 -14.20
C SER A 257 5.31 10.01 -12.80
N ILE A 258 6.62 10.18 -12.59
CA ILE A 258 7.25 9.98 -11.27
C ILE A 258 6.65 10.95 -10.25
N THR A 259 6.47 12.22 -10.62
CA THR A 259 5.85 13.26 -9.79
C THR A 259 4.43 12.88 -9.37
N ARG A 260 3.62 12.35 -10.29
CA ARG A 260 2.25 11.91 -10.01
C ARG A 260 2.22 10.69 -9.09
N GLU A 261 3.10 9.72 -9.33
CA GLU A 261 3.26 8.55 -8.45
C GLU A 261 3.66 9.00 -7.04
N LEU A 262 4.66 9.88 -6.92
CA LEU A 262 5.14 10.43 -5.66
C LEU A 262 4.05 11.21 -4.92
N ASN A 263 3.30 12.08 -5.59
CA ASN A 263 2.16 12.79 -4.99
C ASN A 263 1.12 11.83 -4.41
N THR A 264 0.89 10.70 -5.08
CA THR A 264 -0.03 9.67 -4.61
C THR A 264 0.50 9.01 -3.33
N LEU A 265 1.79 8.65 -3.31
CA LEU A 265 2.44 8.06 -2.13
C LEU A 265 2.45 9.02 -0.94
N LEU A 266 2.85 10.27 -1.16
CA LEU A 266 2.84 11.32 -0.13
C LEU A 266 1.44 11.50 0.46
N ALA A 267 0.38 11.47 -0.35
CA ALA A 267 -0.98 11.56 0.14
C ALA A 267 -1.38 10.38 1.04
N ILE A 268 -0.93 9.16 0.70
CA ILE A 268 -1.16 7.96 1.52
C ILE A 268 -0.48 8.09 2.88
N PHE A 269 0.80 8.44 2.90
CA PHE A 269 1.56 8.58 4.15
C PHE A 269 1.08 9.73 5.02
N ARG A 270 0.75 10.90 4.45
CA ARG A 270 0.17 12.04 5.20
C ARG A 270 -1.11 11.65 5.93
N VAL A 271 -1.95 10.79 5.34
CA VAL A 271 -3.16 10.30 6.02
C VAL A 271 -2.82 9.38 7.19
N GLY A 272 -1.85 8.47 7.02
CA GLY A 272 -1.36 7.60 8.09
C GLY A 272 -0.76 8.39 9.26
N ILE A 273 0.16 9.32 8.96
CA ILE A 273 0.82 10.21 9.93
C ILE A 273 -0.22 11.01 10.72
N LYS A 274 -1.19 11.64 10.03
CA LYS A 274 -2.23 12.43 10.70
C LYS A 274 -3.15 11.57 11.58
N LYS A 275 -3.50 10.36 11.15
CA LYS A 275 -4.36 9.45 11.92
C LYS A 275 -3.67 8.99 13.20
N ASN A 276 -2.38 8.67 13.12
CA ASN A 276 -1.60 8.18 14.24
C ASN A 276 -0.93 9.31 15.05
N ARG A 277 -1.15 10.57 14.67
CA ARG A 277 -0.58 11.78 15.32
C ARG A 277 0.95 11.72 15.43
N LEU A 278 1.60 11.17 14.41
CA LEU A 278 3.05 11.06 14.37
C LEU A 278 3.65 12.42 13.98
N GLY A 279 4.69 12.86 14.70
CA GLY A 279 5.41 14.11 14.42
C GLY A 279 6.42 13.99 13.27
N ILE A 280 6.05 13.29 12.20
CA ILE A 280 6.96 12.97 11.07
C ILE A 280 6.85 14.05 10.00
N THR A 281 7.98 14.64 9.63
CA THR A 281 8.07 15.56 8.49
C THR A 281 8.49 14.77 7.25
N ILE A 282 7.69 14.85 6.18
CA ILE A 282 8.01 14.17 4.93
C ILE A 282 8.78 15.12 4.02
N GLU A 283 10.00 14.74 3.68
CA GLU A 283 10.80 15.44 2.68
C GLU A 283 10.46 14.90 1.28
N ARG A 284 10.29 15.81 0.33
CA ARG A 284 9.98 15.43 -1.05
C ARG A 284 11.28 15.21 -1.80
N PRO A 285 11.54 14.02 -2.36
CA PRO A 285 12.70 13.81 -3.20
C PRO A 285 12.66 14.67 -4.46
N ASP A 286 13.82 15.18 -4.87
CA ASP A 286 14.00 15.88 -6.13
C ASP A 286 13.93 14.90 -7.30
N ILE A 287 13.36 15.36 -8.41
CA ILE A 287 13.20 14.58 -9.64
C ILE A 287 13.92 15.33 -10.75
N LYS A 288 14.84 14.66 -11.44
CA LYS A 288 15.56 15.21 -12.60
C LYS A 288 14.56 15.50 -13.73
N LEU A 289 14.38 16.78 -14.03
CA LEU A 289 13.53 17.25 -15.12
C LEU A 289 14.15 16.91 -16.49
N ASP A 290 13.29 16.68 -17.48
CA ASP A 290 13.76 16.58 -18.87
C ASP A 290 14.14 17.99 -19.35
N HIS A 291 15.28 18.11 -20.04
CA HIS A 291 15.77 19.39 -20.54
C HIS A 291 14.91 19.99 -21.66
N GLN A 292 14.04 19.20 -22.30
CA GLN A 292 13.17 19.67 -23.38
C GLN A 292 11.74 19.12 -23.21
N PRO A 293 10.72 19.99 -23.18
CA PRO A 293 9.33 19.54 -23.19
C PRO A 293 9.05 18.81 -24.49
N THR A 294 8.48 17.59 -24.39
CA THR A 294 8.05 16.85 -25.57
C THR A 294 6.95 17.63 -26.29
N GLN A 295 7.26 18.20 -27.44
CA GLN A 295 6.27 18.87 -28.27
C GLN A 295 5.32 17.80 -28.84
N ARG A 296 4.03 17.93 -28.54
CA ARG A 296 3.02 17.04 -29.11
C ARG A 296 2.75 17.47 -30.55
N HIS A 297 2.69 16.51 -31.46
CA HIS A 297 2.26 16.77 -32.84
C HIS A 297 0.87 17.40 -32.83
N THR A 298 0.73 18.48 -33.57
CA THR A 298 -0.55 19.15 -33.83
C THR A 298 -0.82 19.03 -35.31
N PHE A 299 -2.01 18.56 -35.69
CA PHE A 299 -2.36 18.42 -37.09
C PHE A 299 -2.28 19.75 -37.82
N THR A 300 -1.58 19.77 -38.95
CA THR A 300 -1.61 20.90 -39.88
C THR A 300 -2.95 20.98 -40.60
N ALA A 301 -3.26 22.10 -41.26
CA ALA A 301 -4.51 22.25 -42.01
C ALA A 301 -4.64 21.18 -43.12
N GLU A 302 -3.54 20.85 -43.80
CA GLU A 302 -3.49 19.80 -44.83
C GLU A 302 -3.75 18.41 -44.23
N GLU A 303 -3.15 18.10 -43.08
CA GLU A 303 -3.38 16.82 -42.40
C GLU A 303 -4.82 16.70 -41.87
N GLN A 304 -5.45 17.81 -41.47
CA GLN A 304 -6.85 17.83 -41.07
C GLN A 304 -7.78 17.54 -42.27
N GLN A 305 -7.50 18.12 -43.43
CA GLN A 305 -8.24 17.83 -44.66
C GLN A 305 -8.11 16.35 -45.05
N LEU A 306 -6.88 15.82 -45.07
CA LEU A 306 -6.61 14.40 -45.33
C LEU A 306 -7.32 13.48 -44.34
N LEU A 307 -7.39 13.88 -43.06
CA LEU A 307 -8.12 13.14 -42.05
C LEU A 307 -9.63 13.15 -42.33
N ILE A 308 -10.21 14.30 -42.68
CA ILE A 308 -11.63 14.45 -43.03
C ILE A 308 -11.98 13.59 -44.25
N ASP A 309 -11.21 13.68 -45.32
CA ASP A 309 -11.42 12.89 -46.53
C ASP A 309 -11.39 11.39 -46.22
N ARG A 310 -10.49 10.98 -45.32
CA ARG A 310 -10.36 9.58 -44.90
C ARG A 310 -11.50 9.09 -44.03
N ILE A 311 -12.06 9.93 -43.16
CA ILE A 311 -13.15 9.52 -42.25
C ILE A 311 -14.53 9.57 -42.90
N SER A 312 -14.70 10.37 -43.96
CA SER A 312 -15.94 10.47 -44.74
C SER A 312 -16.03 9.46 -45.89
N ASP A 313 -14.96 8.72 -46.17
CA ASP A 313 -14.93 7.67 -47.20
C ASP A 313 -15.70 6.41 -46.76
N SER A 314 -16.99 6.38 -47.12
CA SER A 314 -17.92 5.26 -46.86
C SER A 314 -17.56 3.95 -47.56
N SER A 315 -16.63 3.96 -48.54
CA SER A 315 -16.21 2.76 -49.26
C SER A 315 -15.24 1.88 -48.47
N ARG A 316 -14.67 2.41 -47.37
CA ARG A 316 -13.66 1.71 -46.58
C ARG A 316 -14.28 0.81 -45.52
N ASN A 317 -13.63 -0.33 -45.28
CA ASN A 317 -14.07 -1.30 -44.28
C ASN A 317 -13.95 -0.78 -42.82
N ASP A 318 -13.16 0.27 -42.57
CA ASP A 318 -12.99 0.89 -41.24
C ASP A 318 -14.01 2.00 -40.93
N TYR A 319 -14.82 2.39 -41.93
CA TYR A 319 -15.83 3.44 -41.82
C TYR A 319 -16.94 3.08 -40.84
N GLN A 320 -17.30 4.04 -40.00
CA GLN A 320 -18.44 3.97 -39.09
C GLN A 320 -18.99 5.39 -38.88
N PRO A 321 -20.30 5.64 -39.04
CA PRO A 321 -20.88 6.99 -38.96
C PRO A 321 -20.59 7.72 -37.65
N TYR A 322 -20.56 6.99 -36.52
CA TYR A 322 -20.26 7.61 -35.22
C TYR A 322 -18.81 8.08 -35.11
N LYS A 323 -17.85 7.43 -35.78
CA LYS A 323 -16.43 7.84 -35.76
C LYS A 323 -16.23 9.12 -36.54
N GLU A 324 -16.87 9.23 -37.70
CA GLU A 324 -16.87 10.44 -38.52
C GLU A 324 -17.42 11.62 -37.72
N LEU A 325 -18.63 11.49 -37.16
CA LEU A 325 -19.24 12.53 -36.34
C LEU A 325 -18.36 12.94 -35.15
N MET A 326 -17.82 11.97 -34.41
CA MET A 326 -16.97 12.27 -33.26
C MET A 326 -15.69 13.01 -33.67
N LEU A 327 -15.01 12.58 -34.73
CA LEU A 327 -13.77 13.21 -35.18
C LEU A 327 -14.00 14.61 -35.74
N LEU A 328 -15.08 14.82 -36.50
CA LEU A 328 -15.47 16.14 -36.98
C LEU A 328 -15.75 17.10 -35.82
N LEU A 329 -16.50 16.66 -34.81
CA LEU A 329 -16.76 17.46 -33.62
C LEU A 329 -15.46 17.79 -32.88
N MET A 330 -14.54 16.83 -32.71
CA MET A 330 -13.25 17.07 -32.05
C MET A 330 -12.38 18.08 -32.79
N ILE A 331 -12.34 18.03 -34.13
CA ILE A 331 -11.57 18.97 -34.95
C ILE A 331 -12.18 20.38 -34.86
N GLN A 332 -13.50 20.49 -34.99
CA GLN A 332 -14.21 21.77 -35.03
C GLN A 332 -14.24 22.49 -33.67
N THR A 333 -14.45 21.74 -32.58
CA THR A 333 -14.73 22.29 -31.24
C THR A 333 -13.55 22.18 -30.27
N GLY A 334 -12.52 21.39 -30.62
CA GLY A 334 -11.42 21.06 -29.70
C GLY A 334 -11.84 20.19 -28.52
N THR A 335 -13.00 19.54 -28.58
CA THR A 335 -13.53 18.72 -27.48
C THR A 335 -12.70 17.47 -27.24
N HIS A 336 -12.63 17.07 -25.98
CA HIS A 336 -12.06 15.79 -25.61
C HIS A 336 -13.06 14.65 -25.82
N ILE A 337 -12.54 13.47 -26.18
CA ILE A 337 -13.36 12.27 -26.41
C ILE A 337 -14.30 11.95 -25.24
N THR A 338 -13.86 12.20 -24.00
CA THR A 338 -14.68 11.92 -22.82
C THR A 338 -15.83 12.90 -22.65
N GLU A 339 -15.74 14.10 -23.22
CA GLU A 339 -16.82 15.10 -23.21
C GLU A 339 -17.89 14.70 -24.22
N LEU A 340 -17.47 14.28 -25.42
CA LEU A 340 -18.39 13.75 -26.45
C LEU A 340 -19.10 12.48 -26.00
N LEU A 341 -18.41 11.56 -25.32
CA LEU A 341 -19.03 10.36 -24.74
C LEU A 341 -20.04 10.67 -23.62
N ARG A 342 -20.00 11.89 -23.05
CA ARG A 342 -20.93 12.38 -22.03
C ARG A 342 -22.06 13.25 -22.62
N LEU A 343 -22.07 13.45 -23.94
CA LEU A 343 -23.04 14.32 -24.58
C LEU A 343 -24.43 13.67 -24.57
N GLU A 344 -25.37 14.31 -23.88
CA GLU A 344 -26.76 13.90 -23.86
C GLU A 344 -27.53 14.51 -25.03
N ARG A 345 -28.48 13.77 -25.59
CA ARG A 345 -29.32 14.25 -26.70
C ARG A 345 -30.07 15.55 -26.37
N THR A 346 -30.43 15.75 -25.10
CA THR A 346 -31.08 16.96 -24.59
C THR A 346 -30.24 18.22 -24.76
N LYS A 347 -28.92 18.07 -24.84
CA LYS A 347 -27.92 19.16 -24.95
C LYS A 347 -27.57 19.51 -26.38
N VAL A 348 -28.10 18.78 -27.34
CA VAL A 348 -27.95 19.05 -28.77
C VAL A 348 -29.20 19.82 -29.21
N LYS A 349 -29.04 21.13 -29.45
CA LYS A 349 -30.13 22.04 -29.82
C LYS A 349 -30.00 22.44 -31.27
N LEU A 350 -30.49 21.59 -32.16
CA LEU A 350 -30.48 21.86 -33.61
C LEU A 350 -31.66 22.73 -34.05
N ASP A 351 -32.76 22.70 -33.30
CA ASP A 351 -34.01 23.41 -33.63
C ASP A 351 -34.05 24.86 -33.10
N HIS A 352 -32.99 25.32 -32.45
CA HIS A 352 -32.89 26.71 -31.97
C HIS A 352 -32.50 27.64 -33.13
N GLU A 353 -32.82 28.93 -33.00
CA GLU A 353 -32.46 29.98 -33.98
C GLU A 353 -30.97 29.97 -34.35
N ILE A 354 -30.12 29.67 -33.36
CA ILE A 354 -28.71 29.35 -33.56
C ILE A 354 -28.49 27.90 -33.08
N PRO A 355 -28.24 26.95 -33.99
CA PRO A 355 -27.93 25.57 -33.62
C PRO A 355 -26.68 25.52 -32.74
N HIS A 356 -26.77 24.88 -31.58
CA HIS A 356 -25.65 24.77 -30.65
C HIS A 356 -25.65 23.45 -29.89
N ILE A 357 -24.47 23.10 -29.38
CA ILE A 357 -24.24 21.92 -28.55
C ILE A 357 -23.72 22.40 -27.21
N ILE A 358 -24.38 21.96 -26.14
CA ILE A 358 -24.01 22.31 -24.77
C ILE A 358 -23.10 21.21 -24.20
N LEU A 359 -21.85 21.57 -23.92
CA LEU A 359 -20.81 20.66 -23.43
C LEU A 359 -20.54 20.97 -21.95
N ASP A 360 -21.25 20.29 -21.05
CA ASP A 360 -21.08 20.50 -19.62
C ASP A 360 -20.17 19.43 -19.01
N GLY A 361 -19.25 19.84 -18.14
CA GLY A 361 -18.36 18.95 -17.38
C GLY A 361 -19.05 18.09 -16.30
N GLY A 362 -20.35 17.81 -16.44
CA GLY A 362 -21.16 17.07 -15.47
C GLY A 362 -20.57 15.70 -15.10
N VAL A 363 -20.68 15.36 -13.81
CA VAL A 363 -20.21 14.10 -13.24
C VAL A 363 -21.24 12.99 -13.51
N LEU A 364 -20.83 11.90 -14.16
CA LEU A 364 -21.68 10.73 -14.41
C LEU A 364 -22.13 10.03 -13.11
N PRO A 365 -23.39 9.60 -12.99
CA PRO A 365 -23.70 8.34 -12.32
C PRO A 365 -23.02 7.21 -13.12
N ARG A 366 -22.28 6.37 -12.41
CA ARG A 366 -21.37 5.35 -12.95
C ARG A 366 -22.08 4.44 -13.97
N PHE A 367 -21.55 4.35 -15.19
CA PHE A 367 -22.01 3.40 -16.21
C PHE A 367 -21.85 1.95 -15.71
N CYS A 368 -22.97 1.31 -15.36
CA CYS A 368 -23.13 -0.13 -15.47
C CYS A 368 -23.42 -0.44 -16.94
N GLY A 369 -22.46 -1.07 -17.62
CA GLY A 369 -22.57 -1.34 -19.04
C GLY A 369 -23.75 -2.26 -19.34
N HIS A 370 -24.68 -1.80 -20.18
CA HIS A 370 -25.49 -2.59 -21.09
C HIS A 370 -25.75 -1.69 -22.30
N PHE A 371 -24.96 -1.84 -23.36
CA PHE A 371 -25.39 -1.41 -24.68
C PHE A 371 -26.45 -2.42 -25.13
N LYS A 372 -27.73 -2.02 -25.12
CA LYS A 372 -28.74 -2.68 -25.93
C LYS A 372 -28.86 -1.87 -27.20
N GLU A 373 -28.64 -2.54 -28.32
CA GLU A 373 -28.97 -2.08 -29.66
C GLU A 373 -30.47 -1.71 -29.70
N ALA A 374 -30.76 -0.57 -30.33
CA ALA A 374 -32.06 -0.21 -30.86
C ALA A 374 -31.84 0.51 -32.19
#